data_AF-A0A8F5GTX5-F1
#
_entry.id   AF-A0A8F5GTX5-F1
#
_cell.length_a   1.000
_cell.length_b   1.000
_cell.length_c   1.000
_cell.angle_alpha   90.00
_cell.angle_beta   90.00
_cell.angle_gamma   90.00
#
_symmetry.space_group_name_H-M   'P 1'
#
loop_
_entity.id
_entity.type
_entity.pdbx_description
1 polymer ?
#
loop_
_entity_poly.entity_id
_entity_poly.type
_entity_poly.pdbx_seq_one_letter_code
_entity_poly.pdbx_strand_id
1 'polypeptide(L)'
;MKVVVVHQWEDSQKDAVNNFFNQLVSMAKGKKLPKGMKLESVRISQDAKIAICEWDVDNMDLLMQAAKQFNITWKITPVIPQTLYEHKSFF
;
A
#
# COMPACT_ATOMS: atom_id res chain seq x y z
N MET A 1 -2.04 -13.72 -2.41
CA MET A 1 -3.01 -13.10 -3.32
C MET A 1 -2.59 -11.66 -3.57
N LYS A 2 -2.54 -11.23 -4.83
CA LYS A 2 -2.15 -9.86 -5.17
C LYS A 2 -3.31 -8.90 -4.95
N VAL A 3 -3.05 -7.82 -4.21
CA VAL A 3 -3.99 -6.74 -3.94
C VAL A 3 -3.28 -5.42 -4.20
N VAL A 4 -3.92 -4.54 -4.96
CA VAL A 4 -3.47 -3.16 -5.14
C VAL A 4 -4.28 -2.28 -4.22
N VAL A 5 -3.62 -1.46 -3.42
CA VAL A 5 -4.27 -0.50 -2.53
C VAL A 5 -3.91 0.90 -3.00
N VAL A 6 -4.94 1.65 -3.41
CA VAL A 6 -4.79 3.05 -3.80
C VAL A 6 -5.14 3.93 -2.61
N HIS A 7 -4.20 4.74 -2.17
CA HIS A 7 -4.40 5.79 -1.18
C HIS A 7 -4.53 7.13 -1.90
N GLN A 8 -5.55 7.92 -1.54
CA GLN A 8 -5.78 9.27 -2.06
C GLN A 8 -6.01 10.21 -0.88
N TRP A 9 -5.31 11.34 -0.84
CA TRP A 9 -5.36 12.28 0.30
C TRP A 9 -5.54 13.73 -0.13
N GLU A 10 -5.90 14.56 0.84
CA GLU A 10 -5.94 16.02 0.70
C GLU A 10 -4.67 16.68 1.26
N ASP A 11 -4.44 17.94 0.92
CA ASP A 11 -3.22 18.66 1.36
C ASP A 11 -3.10 18.72 2.88
N SER A 12 -4.23 18.82 3.58
CA SER A 12 -4.32 18.81 5.05
C SER A 12 -3.80 17.51 5.68
N GLN A 13 -3.72 16.42 4.91
CA GLN A 13 -3.35 15.09 5.36
C GLN A 13 -1.93 14.70 4.94
N LYS A 14 -1.22 15.57 4.20
CA LYS A 14 0.08 15.27 3.60
C LYS A 14 1.12 14.77 4.61
N ASP A 15 1.22 15.40 5.76
CA ASP A 15 2.22 15.01 6.78
C ASP A 15 1.90 13.64 7.39
N ALA A 16 0.62 13.38 7.68
CA ALA A 16 0.17 12.08 8.17
C ALA A 16 0.46 10.96 7.15
N VAL A 17 0.20 11.22 5.88
CA VAL A 17 0.47 10.29 4.77
C VAL A 17 1.96 10.02 4.62
N ASN A 18 2.79 11.06 4.64
CA ASN A 18 4.24 10.92 4.51
C ASN A 18 4.81 10.10 5.68
N ASN A 19 4.35 10.37 6.91
CA ASN A 19 4.76 9.61 8.09
C ASN A 19 4.35 8.15 7.98
N PHE A 20 3.12 7.88 7.54
CA PHE A 20 2.63 6.53 7.31
C PHE A 20 3.49 5.77 6.30
N PHE A 21 3.79 6.35 5.14
CA PHE A 21 4.59 5.65 4.12
C PHE A 21 6.04 5.46 4.53
N ASN A 22 6.64 6.40 5.24
CA ASN A 22 7.98 6.24 5.81
C ASN A 22 8.01 5.08 6.82
N GLN A 23 7.02 5.00 7.69
CA GLN A 23 6.87 3.88 8.64
C GLN A 23 6.65 2.56 7.91
N LEU A 24 5.77 2.54 6.91
CA LEU A 24 5.45 1.35 6.12
C LEU A 24 6.69 0.78 5.42
N VAL A 25 7.46 1.64 4.74
CA VAL A 25 8.69 1.24 4.05
C VAL A 25 9.74 0.75 5.05
N SER A 26 9.86 1.41 6.21
CA SER A 26 10.75 0.96 7.29
C SER A 26 10.38 -0.44 7.80
N MET A 27 9.08 -0.70 8.02
CA MET A 27 8.60 -2.03 8.42
C MET A 27 8.86 -3.09 7.35
N ALA A 28 8.62 -2.77 6.08
CA ALA A 28 8.88 -3.67 4.95
C ALA A 28 10.35 -4.04 4.84
N LYS A 29 11.25 -3.04 4.84
CA LYS A 29 12.71 -3.26 4.81
C LYS A 29 13.22 -4.00 6.05
N GLY A 30 12.62 -3.71 7.21
CA GLY A 30 12.95 -4.35 8.47
C GLY A 30 12.37 -5.76 8.65
N LYS A 31 11.63 -6.30 7.67
CA LYS A 31 10.89 -7.58 7.78
C LYS A 31 9.95 -7.64 9.00
N LYS A 32 9.36 -6.49 9.36
CA LYS A 32 8.42 -6.31 10.48
C LYS A 32 6.96 -6.25 10.04
N LEU A 33 6.68 -6.57 8.78
CA LEU A 33 5.30 -6.68 8.31
C LEU A 33 4.62 -7.89 8.99
N PRO A 34 3.30 -7.84 9.23
CA PRO A 34 2.55 -8.97 9.75
C PRO A 34 2.77 -10.24 8.91
N LYS A 35 2.71 -11.40 9.55
CA LYS A 35 2.83 -12.68 8.86
C LYS A 35 1.69 -12.81 7.83
N GLY A 36 2.02 -13.31 6.64
CA GLY A 36 1.06 -13.39 5.54
C GLY A 36 0.85 -12.07 4.81
N MET A 37 1.70 -11.07 5.02
CA MET A 37 1.72 -9.84 4.24
C MET A 37 3.12 -9.57 3.68
N LYS A 38 3.19 -9.31 2.38
CA LYS A 38 4.40 -8.88 1.68
C LYS A 38 4.07 -7.64 0.87
N LEU A 39 4.82 -6.57 1.10
CA LEU A 39 4.75 -5.36 0.30
C LEU A 39 5.68 -5.53 -0.91
N GLU A 40 5.11 -5.63 -2.11
CA GLU A 40 5.86 -5.80 -3.36
C GLU A 40 6.36 -4.46 -3.87
N SER A 41 5.50 -3.44 -3.89
CA SER A 41 5.89 -2.11 -4.32
C SER A 41 5.06 -1.01 -3.65
N VAL A 42 5.68 0.16 -3.50
CA VAL A 42 5.01 1.42 -3.16
C VAL A 42 5.44 2.47 -4.16
N ARG A 43 4.48 3.11 -4.80
CA ARG A 43 4.71 4.23 -5.71
C ARG A 43 3.88 5.41 -5.25
N ILE A 44 4.50 6.56 -5.06
CA ILE A 44 3.88 7.77 -4.56
C ILE A 44 3.99 8.86 -5.61
N SER A 45 2.88 9.55 -5.87
CA SER A 45 2.80 10.77 -6.67
C SER A 45 2.25 11.87 -5.75
N GLN A 46 3.13 12.76 -5.33
CA GLN A 46 2.79 13.87 -4.42
C GLN A 46 1.95 14.93 -5.12
N ASP A 47 2.16 15.13 -6.42
CA ASP A 47 1.42 16.03 -7.29
C ASP A 47 -0.02 15.58 -7.50
N ALA A 48 -0.25 14.29 -7.78
CA ALA A 48 -1.61 13.75 -7.90
C ALA A 48 -2.22 13.36 -6.54
N LYS A 49 -1.46 13.47 -5.44
CA LYS A 49 -1.87 13.11 -4.07
C LYS A 49 -2.36 11.67 -3.98
N ILE A 50 -1.65 10.77 -4.66
CA ILE A 50 -1.95 9.35 -4.70
C ILE A 50 -0.74 8.51 -4.34
N ALA A 51 -1.01 7.36 -3.75
CA ALA A 51 -0.03 6.31 -3.59
C ALA A 51 -0.66 4.97 -3.97
N ILE A 52 0.13 4.14 -4.65
CA ILE A 52 -0.27 2.82 -5.09
C ILE A 52 0.65 1.84 -4.39
N CYS A 53 0.06 0.99 -3.55
CA CYS A 53 0.76 -0.10 -2.88
C CYS A 53 0.34 -1.43 -3.50
N GLU A 54 1.31 -2.22 -3.93
CA GLU A 54 1.08 -3.60 -4.35
C GLU A 54 1.45 -4.53 -3.21
N TRP A 55 0.50 -5.35 -2.82
CA TRP A 55 0.62 -6.30 -1.74
C TRP A 55 0.43 -7.72 -2.26
N ASP A 56 1.23 -8.65 -1.75
CA ASP A 56 0.90 -10.07 -1.77
C ASP A 56 0.55 -10.49 -0.34
N VAL A 57 -0.72 -10.85 -0.13
CA VAL A 57 -1.25 -11.22 1.19
C VAL A 57 -1.93 -12.58 1.18
N ASP A 58 -2.08 -13.25 2.32
CA ASP A 58 -2.80 -14.52 2.38
C ASP A 58 -4.32 -14.32 2.18
N ASN A 59 -4.87 -13.25 2.75
CA ASN A 59 -6.28 -12.86 2.61
C ASN A 59 -6.47 -11.33 2.76
N MET A 60 -7.61 -10.83 2.30
CA MET A 60 -7.93 -9.40 2.31
C MET A 60 -8.22 -8.84 3.70
N ASP A 61 -8.67 -9.68 4.64
CA ASP A 61 -8.96 -9.24 6.01
C ASP A 61 -7.72 -8.75 6.74
N LEU A 62 -6.55 -9.34 6.47
CA LEU A 62 -5.26 -8.89 7.02
C LEU A 62 -4.96 -7.44 6.62
N LEU A 63 -5.22 -7.05 5.36
CA LEU A 63 -5.04 -5.67 4.91
C LEU A 63 -6.02 -4.72 5.60
N MET A 64 -7.28 -5.11 5.73
CA MET A 64 -8.27 -4.27 6.41
C MET A 64 -7.98 -4.09 7.90
N GLN A 65 -7.51 -5.15 8.57
CA GLN A 65 -7.10 -5.08 9.98
C GLN A 65 -5.87 -4.18 10.14
N ALA A 66 -4.86 -4.32 9.28
CA ALA A 66 -3.70 -3.45 9.28
C ALA A 66 -4.12 -1.98 9.06
N ALA A 67 -4.96 -1.70 8.05
CA ALA A 67 -5.44 -0.34 7.77
C ALA A 67 -6.14 0.31 8.98
N LYS A 68 -6.93 -0.46 9.75
CA LYS A 68 -7.57 0.02 10.98
C LYS A 68 -6.56 0.41 12.06
N GLN A 69 -5.44 -0.28 12.19
CA GLN A 69 -4.41 0.03 13.19
C GLN A 69 -3.71 1.38 12.92
N PHE A 70 -3.65 1.79 11.66
CA PHE A 70 -2.96 3.03 11.25
C PHE A 70 -3.83 4.28 11.34
N ASN A 71 -5.07 4.18 11.85
CA ASN A 71 -6.00 5.31 12.00
C ASN A 71 -6.06 6.20 10.74
N ILE A 72 -6.16 5.55 9.58
CA ILE A 72 -6.08 6.26 8.30
C ILE A 72 -7.31 7.17 8.15
N THR A 73 -7.05 8.46 7.92
CA THR A 73 -8.09 9.49 7.75
C THR A 73 -8.36 9.84 6.27
N TRP A 74 -7.56 9.29 5.35
CA TRP A 74 -7.67 9.52 3.91
C TRP A 74 -8.35 8.35 3.21
N LYS A 75 -8.67 8.53 1.92
CA LYS A 75 -9.40 7.53 1.16
C LYS A 75 -8.47 6.36 0.78
N ILE A 76 -8.94 5.15 1.04
CA ILE A 76 -8.28 3.91 0.63
C ILE A 76 -9.21 3.09 -0.25
N THR A 77 -8.73 2.68 -1.41
CA THR A 77 -9.46 1.80 -2.33
C THR A 77 -8.64 0.52 -2.55
N PRO A 78 -9.00 -0.60 -1.91
CA PRO A 78 -8.42 -1.90 -2.24
C PRO A 78 -9.03 -2.42 -3.53
N VAL A 79 -8.21 -2.91 -4.45
CA VAL A 79 -8.61 -3.55 -5.70
C VAL A 79 -7.86 -4.86 -5.87
N ILE A 80 -8.57 -5.88 -6.36
CA ILE A 80 -7.95 -7.14 -6.77
C ILE A 80 -7.71 -7.01 -8.28
N PRO A 81 -6.48 -6.74 -8.72
CA PRO A 81 -6.22 -6.48 -10.14
C PRO A 81 -6.33 -7.78 -10.94
N GLN A 82 -7.01 -7.71 -12.08
CA GLN A 82 -6.86 -8.70 -13.15
C GLN A 82 -5.72 -8.25 -14.05
N THR A 83 -4.66 -9.06 -14.14
CA THR A 83 -3.55 -8.77 -15.06
C THR A 83 -3.96 -9.19 -16.46
N LEU A 84 -4.19 -8.21 -17.34
CA LEU A 84 -4.46 -8.46 -18.76
C LEU A 84 -3.16 -8.47 -19.60
N TYR A 85 -2.15 -7.72 -19.15
CA TYR A 85 -0.85 -7.62 -19.80
C TYR A 85 0.22 -7.27 -18.74
N GLU A 86 1.37 -7.95 -18.79
CA GLU A 86 2.55 -7.63 -17.99
C GLU A 86 3.79 -7.83 -18.88
N HIS A 87 4.58 -6.78 -19.06
CA HIS A 87 5.86 -6.92 -19.77
C HIS A 87 6.88 -7.56 -18.82
N LYS A 88 7.14 -8.86 -18.99
CA LYS A 88 8.16 -9.56 -18.24
C LYS A 88 9.54 -9.15 -18.75
N SER A 89 10.19 -8.21 -18.06
CA SER A 89 11.62 -8.03 -18.23
C SER A 89 12.34 -9.16 -17.51
N PHE A 90 12.93 -10.08 -18.27
CA PHE A 90 13.93 -11.00 -17.77
C PHE A 90 15.24 -10.23 -17.64
N PHE A 91 15.53 -9.73 -16.43
CA PHE A 91 16.86 -9.28 -16.02
C PHE A 91 17.35 -10.17 -14.89
#